data_AF-A0A8J2B6Z0-F1
#
_entry.id   AF-A0A8J2B6Z0-F1
#
_cell.length_a   1.000
_cell.length_b   1.000
_cell.length_c   1.000
_cell.angle_alpha   90.00
_cell.angle_beta   90.00
_cell.angle_gamma   90.00
#
_symmetry.space_group_name_H-M   'P 1'
#
loop_
_entity.id
_entity.type
_entity.pdbx_description
1 polymer ?
#
loop_
_entity_poly.entity_id
_entity_poly.type
_entity_poly.pdbx_seq_one_letter_code
_entity_poly.pdbx_strand_id
1 'polypeptide(L)'
;VKTTDLLIRLHKMHTSAEASTKDKETLVEEIGLRFSGMLSSLTSGADGAGSSSHSDSLVNQLVKQLLESEKEKLQNYDFVVSRGEYFAGQVISMALPDCKFVDPEDAVFLKNGPSGTAVVDFEYTMDALKDATSVRSPGPFVVLPGFFGQDRVTKAVRALPRGGSDISGALLGCAMASDVYENWTDVAGVFTADPNKVCSAKKIDTLS
;
A
#
# COMPACT_ATOMS: atom_id res chain seq x y z
N VAL A 1 0.12 15.25 10.23
CA VAL A 1 -1.00 14.75 9.38
C VAL A 1 -0.54 13.46 8.74
N LYS A 2 -1.32 12.37 8.82
CA LYS A 2 -0.95 11.12 8.14
C LYS A 2 -1.22 11.25 6.64
N THR A 3 -0.48 10.56 5.79
CA THR A 3 -0.66 10.67 4.33
C THR A 3 -2.06 10.27 3.87
N THR A 4 -2.66 9.26 4.52
CA THR A 4 -4.06 8.86 4.30
C THR A 4 -5.05 10.00 4.56
N ASP A 5 -4.79 10.87 5.55
CA ASP A 5 -5.68 12.01 5.84
C ASP A 5 -5.66 13.03 4.69
N LEU A 6 -4.50 13.25 4.07
CA LEU A 6 -4.35 14.12 2.90
C LEU A 6 -5.08 13.56 1.68
N LEU A 7 -4.96 12.25 1.44
CA LEU A 7 -5.69 11.55 0.39
C LEU A 7 -7.21 11.65 0.60
N ILE A 8 -7.70 11.41 1.83
CA ILE A 8 -9.12 11.59 2.15
C ILE A 8 -9.58 13.03 1.92
N ARG A 9 -8.75 14.02 2.24
CA ARG A 9 -9.04 15.43 1.93
C ARG A 9 -9.14 15.67 0.42
N LEU A 10 -8.27 15.06 -0.38
CA LEU A 10 -8.30 15.15 -1.85
C LEU A 10 -9.59 14.55 -2.42
N HIS A 11 -10.03 13.41 -1.89
CA HIS A 11 -11.32 12.80 -2.23
C HIS A 11 -12.49 13.75 -1.94
N LYS A 12 -12.53 14.34 -0.75
CA LYS A 12 -13.57 15.30 -0.36
C LYS A 12 -13.61 16.50 -1.31
N MET A 13 -12.46 17.01 -1.73
CA MET A 13 -12.38 18.11 -2.71
C MET A 13 -12.83 17.70 -4.12
N HIS A 14 -12.74 16.42 -4.48
CA HIS A 14 -13.25 15.91 -5.75
C HIS A 14 -14.75 15.67 -5.74
N THR A 15 -15.31 15.32 -4.58
CA THR A 15 -16.75 15.08 -4.42
C THR A 15 -17.53 16.35 -4.04
N SER A 16 -16.87 17.40 -3.53
CA SER A 16 -17.48 18.71 -3.32
C SER A 16 -17.20 19.69 -4.47
N ALA A 17 -18.19 20.48 -4.85
CA ALA A 17 -18.09 21.46 -5.94
C ALA A 17 -17.32 22.76 -5.56
N GLU A 18 -16.85 22.86 -4.31
CA GLU A 18 -16.37 24.12 -3.72
C GLU A 18 -14.84 24.30 -3.79
N ALA A 19 -14.07 23.24 -4.00
CA ALA A 19 -12.62 23.31 -4.00
C ALA A 19 -12.07 23.77 -5.36
N SER A 20 -11.24 24.82 -5.35
CA SER A 20 -10.61 25.31 -6.58
C SER A 20 -9.59 24.30 -7.12
N THR A 21 -9.34 24.33 -8.44
CA THR A 21 -8.29 23.50 -9.07
C THR A 21 -6.93 23.69 -8.40
N LYS A 22 -6.60 24.93 -8.02
CA LYS A 22 -5.35 25.29 -7.36
C LYS A 22 -5.19 24.64 -5.98
N ASP A 23 -6.28 24.51 -5.22
CA ASP A 23 -6.24 23.85 -3.91
C ASP A 23 -5.96 22.35 -4.06
N LYS A 24 -6.52 21.72 -5.10
CA LYS A 24 -6.28 20.31 -5.42
C LYS A 24 -4.83 20.07 -5.82
N GLU A 25 -4.29 20.91 -6.70
CA GLU A 25 -2.87 20.86 -7.11
C GLU A 25 -1.93 21.02 -5.92
N THR A 26 -2.21 21.98 -5.04
CA THR A 26 -1.42 22.22 -3.81
C THR A 26 -1.42 20.98 -2.91
N LEU A 27 -2.57 20.32 -2.77
CA LEU A 27 -2.69 19.11 -1.94
C LEU A 27 -1.97 17.91 -2.56
N VAL A 28 -2.04 17.75 -3.89
CA VAL A 28 -1.28 16.73 -4.62
C VAL A 28 0.23 16.95 -4.45
N GLU A 29 0.68 18.21 -4.49
CA GLU A 29 2.08 18.55 -4.21
C GLU A 29 2.49 18.20 -2.77
N GLU A 30 1.64 18.49 -1.77
CA GLU A 30 1.92 18.11 -0.38
C GLU A 30 2.04 16.58 -0.23
N ILE A 31 1.16 15.81 -0.90
CA ILE A 31 1.22 14.34 -0.90
C ILE A 31 2.53 13.87 -1.53
N GLY A 32 2.89 14.41 -2.71
CA GLY A 32 4.14 14.09 -3.40
C GLY A 32 5.36 14.34 -2.52
N LEU A 33 5.45 15.51 -1.89
CA LEU A 33 6.56 15.87 -1.00
C LEU A 33 6.72 14.91 0.19
N ARG A 34 5.61 14.36 0.73
CA ARG A 34 5.71 13.37 1.82
C ARG A 34 6.37 12.07 1.36
N PHE A 35 5.99 11.54 0.21
CA PHE A 35 6.59 10.31 -0.31
C PHE A 35 8.03 10.54 -0.79
N SER A 36 8.35 11.69 -1.39
CA SER A 36 9.73 12.07 -1.70
C SER A 36 10.60 12.10 -0.42
N GLY A 37 10.08 12.68 0.67
CA GLY A 37 10.74 12.65 1.99
C GLY A 37 11.00 11.24 2.54
N MET A 38 10.12 10.27 2.25
CA MET A 38 10.33 8.87 2.63
C MET A 38 11.45 8.23 1.81
N LEU A 39 11.44 8.41 0.48
CA LEU A 39 12.48 7.84 -0.39
C LEU A 39 13.87 8.41 -0.06
N SER A 40 13.97 9.73 0.13
CA SER A 40 15.21 10.37 0.56
C SER A 40 15.70 9.81 1.90
N SER A 41 14.81 9.61 2.87
CA SER A 41 15.17 9.00 4.17
C SER A 41 15.68 7.55 4.03
N LEU A 42 15.07 6.74 3.16
CA LEU A 42 15.48 5.35 2.92
C LEU A 42 16.82 5.24 2.19
N THR A 43 17.09 6.16 1.28
CA THR A 43 18.30 6.14 0.43
C THR A 43 19.49 6.87 1.05
N SER A 44 19.27 7.80 1.99
CA SER A 44 20.35 8.56 2.63
C SER A 44 21.32 7.72 3.48
N GLY A 45 20.93 6.50 3.87
CA GLY A 45 21.79 5.54 4.58
C GLY A 45 22.63 4.64 3.67
N ALA A 46 22.34 4.60 2.37
CA ALA A 46 23.00 3.76 1.38
C ALA A 46 23.84 4.66 0.44
N ASP A 47 25.12 4.81 0.77
CA ASP A 47 26.18 5.42 -0.04
C ASP A 47 25.92 6.79 -0.73
N GLY A 48 26.51 7.85 -0.17
CA GLY A 48 26.99 9.00 -0.92
C GLY A 48 25.99 10.12 -1.20
N ALA A 49 26.20 11.25 -0.52
CA ALA A 49 25.58 12.54 -0.81
C ALA A 49 25.72 12.92 -2.30
N GLY A 50 24.64 12.77 -3.07
CA GLY A 50 24.65 13.17 -4.48
C GLY A 50 23.33 13.11 -5.28
N SER A 51 22.28 12.43 -4.83
CA SER A 51 21.10 12.15 -5.69
C SER A 51 19.72 12.53 -5.12
N SER A 52 19.63 13.33 -4.05
CA SER A 52 18.32 13.62 -3.41
C SER A 52 17.35 14.36 -4.33
N SER A 53 17.82 15.34 -5.12
CA SER A 53 16.94 16.17 -5.94
C SER A 53 16.26 15.44 -7.10
N HIS A 54 16.92 14.44 -7.68
CA HIS A 54 16.36 13.68 -8.81
C HIS A 54 15.30 12.69 -8.34
N SER A 55 15.58 11.95 -7.26
CA SER A 55 14.64 10.98 -6.69
C SER A 55 13.38 11.66 -6.12
N ASP A 56 13.55 12.82 -5.48
CA ASP A 56 12.43 13.62 -4.99
C ASP A 56 11.51 14.08 -6.12
N SER A 57 12.09 14.46 -7.26
CA SER A 57 11.33 14.86 -8.45
C SER A 57 10.55 13.69 -9.08
N LEU A 58 11.12 12.48 -9.05
CA LEU A 58 10.52 11.29 -9.63
C LEU A 58 9.28 10.83 -8.87
N VAL A 59 9.35 10.79 -7.54
CA VAL A 59 8.20 10.40 -6.70
C VAL A 59 7.07 11.43 -6.80
N ASN A 60 7.41 12.73 -6.78
CA ASN A 60 6.40 13.78 -6.93
C ASN A 60 5.73 13.71 -8.31
N GLN A 61 6.53 13.48 -9.37
CA GLN A 61 5.98 13.29 -10.72
C GLN A 61 5.08 12.06 -10.80
N LEU A 62 5.47 10.92 -10.20
CA LEU A 62 4.64 9.72 -10.15
C LEU A 62 3.28 10.00 -9.50
N VAL A 63 3.29 10.65 -8.33
CA VAL A 63 2.06 11.01 -7.62
C VAL A 63 1.17 11.90 -8.47
N LYS A 64 1.74 12.97 -9.07
CA LYS A 64 1.00 13.88 -9.96
C LYS A 64 0.42 13.17 -11.16
N GLN A 65 1.24 12.40 -11.88
CA GLN A 65 0.83 11.69 -13.09
C GLN A 65 -0.29 10.70 -12.80
N LEU A 66 -0.14 9.88 -11.76
CA LEU A 66 -1.14 8.86 -11.43
C LEU A 66 -2.47 9.49 -10.99
N LEU A 67 -2.43 10.53 -10.14
CA LEU A 67 -3.66 11.17 -9.67
C LEU A 67 -4.38 11.96 -10.78
N GLU A 68 -3.64 12.47 -11.78
CA GLU A 68 -4.27 13.11 -12.94
C GLU A 68 -4.80 12.07 -13.94
N SER A 69 -4.05 10.99 -14.23
CA SER A 69 -4.50 9.96 -15.17
C SER A 69 -5.70 9.17 -14.65
N GLU A 70 -5.83 9.05 -13.33
CA GLU A 70 -6.89 8.29 -12.65
C GLU A 70 -7.91 9.20 -11.95
N LYS A 71 -8.07 10.42 -12.47
CA LYS A 71 -8.94 11.45 -11.85
C LYS A 71 -10.38 11.00 -11.64
N GLU A 72 -10.91 10.18 -12.53
CA GLU A 72 -12.26 9.61 -12.40
C GLU A 72 -12.34 8.65 -11.20
N LYS A 73 -11.30 7.85 -10.97
CA LYS A 73 -11.21 6.93 -9.82
C LYS A 73 -11.13 7.68 -8.48
N LEU A 74 -10.79 8.98 -8.46
CA LEU A 74 -10.78 9.78 -7.22
C LEU A 74 -12.18 9.93 -6.58
N GLN A 75 -13.25 9.63 -7.31
CA GLN A 75 -14.61 9.54 -6.75
C GLN A 75 -14.81 8.26 -5.93
N ASN A 76 -13.98 7.23 -6.12
CA ASN A 76 -14.01 6.01 -5.32
C ASN A 76 -13.17 6.19 -4.07
N TYR A 77 -13.81 6.15 -2.90
CA TYR A 77 -13.13 6.29 -1.61
C TYR A 77 -12.06 5.20 -1.40
N ASP A 78 -12.36 3.95 -1.76
CA ASP A 78 -11.45 2.80 -1.59
C ASP A 78 -10.19 2.98 -2.45
N PHE A 79 -10.34 3.48 -3.68
CA PHE A 79 -9.20 3.86 -4.52
C PHE A 79 -8.34 4.89 -3.80
N VAL A 80 -8.93 5.97 -3.29
CA VAL A 80 -8.16 7.06 -2.68
C VAL A 80 -7.41 6.62 -1.42
N VAL A 81 -8.05 5.85 -0.53
CA VAL A 81 -7.35 5.35 0.67
C VAL A 81 -6.28 4.32 0.34
N SER A 82 -6.47 3.51 -0.72
CA SER A 82 -5.47 2.54 -1.17
C SER A 82 -4.17 3.20 -1.67
N ARG A 83 -4.26 4.43 -2.21
CA ARG A 83 -3.10 5.13 -2.76
C ARG A 83 -2.01 5.41 -1.72
N GLY A 84 -2.37 5.43 -0.43
CA GLY A 84 -1.39 5.50 0.65
C GLY A 84 -0.40 4.34 0.61
N GLU A 85 -0.92 3.11 0.56
CA GLU A 85 -0.14 1.87 0.47
C GLU A 85 0.53 1.72 -0.89
N TYR A 86 -0.18 2.05 -1.97
CA TYR A 86 0.39 2.00 -3.33
C TYR A 86 1.67 2.84 -3.44
N PHE A 87 1.61 4.11 -3.06
CA PHE A 87 2.76 5.01 -3.15
C PHE A 87 3.85 4.64 -2.14
N ALA A 88 3.50 4.16 -0.95
CA ALA A 88 4.48 3.64 0.01
C ALA A 88 5.24 2.43 -0.58
N GLY A 89 4.53 1.49 -1.21
CA GLY A 89 5.14 0.35 -1.90
C GLY A 89 6.01 0.76 -3.08
N GLN A 90 5.60 1.77 -3.85
CA GLN A 90 6.43 2.35 -4.92
C GLN A 90 7.72 2.96 -4.37
N VAL A 91 7.64 3.69 -3.25
CA VAL A 91 8.84 4.23 -2.60
C VAL A 91 9.77 3.11 -2.11
N ILE A 92 9.23 2.05 -1.51
CA ILE A 92 10.04 0.89 -1.07
C ILE A 92 10.66 0.17 -2.27
N SER A 93 9.91 -0.04 -3.35
CA SER A 93 10.45 -0.71 -4.55
C SER A 93 11.55 0.10 -5.21
N MET A 94 11.45 1.44 -5.23
CA MET A 94 12.51 2.33 -5.73
C MET A 94 13.76 2.32 -4.84
N ALA A 95 13.62 2.07 -3.54
CA ALA A 95 14.74 1.99 -2.60
C ALA A 95 15.45 0.62 -2.63
N LEU A 96 14.84 -0.40 -3.23
CA LEU A 96 15.40 -1.75 -3.33
C LEU A 96 16.02 -1.97 -4.73
N PRO A 97 17.25 -2.53 -4.81
CA PRO A 97 17.87 -2.82 -6.08
C PRO A 97 17.11 -3.94 -6.80
N ASP A 98 16.89 -3.78 -8.11
CA ASP A 98 16.25 -4.78 -8.97
C ASP A 98 14.93 -5.32 -8.40
N CYS A 99 14.10 -4.43 -7.84
CA CYS A 99 12.82 -4.80 -7.27
C CYS A 99 11.70 -4.79 -8.30
N LYS A 100 10.88 -5.84 -8.31
CA LYS A 100 9.60 -5.87 -9.01
C LYS A 100 8.52 -5.25 -8.14
N PHE A 101 7.78 -4.29 -8.67
CA PHE A 101 6.55 -3.82 -8.05
C PHE A 101 5.35 -4.56 -8.64
N VAL A 102 4.44 -5.03 -7.77
CA VAL A 102 3.17 -5.67 -8.18
C VAL A 102 2.03 -4.83 -7.63
N ASP A 103 1.20 -4.30 -8.52
CA ASP A 103 -0.02 -3.59 -8.14
C ASP A 103 -1.07 -4.61 -7.65
N PRO A 104 -1.63 -4.46 -6.44
CA PRO A 104 -2.72 -5.32 -5.97
C PRO A 104 -3.97 -5.25 -6.85
N GLU A 105 -4.19 -4.17 -7.62
CA GLU A 105 -5.27 -4.11 -8.62
C GLU A 105 -5.16 -5.22 -9.68
N ASP A 106 -3.94 -5.70 -9.96
CA ASP A 106 -3.68 -6.73 -10.98
C ASP A 106 -3.53 -8.14 -10.40
N ALA A 107 -3.35 -8.26 -9.08
CA ALA A 107 -2.96 -9.52 -8.44
C ALA A 107 -3.88 -9.96 -7.28
N VAL A 108 -4.67 -9.05 -6.70
CA VAL A 108 -5.55 -9.35 -5.57
C VAL A 108 -7.00 -9.11 -5.98
N PHE A 109 -7.79 -10.18 -6.02
CA PHE A 109 -9.16 -10.12 -6.51
C PHE A 109 -10.15 -10.27 -5.38
N LEU A 110 -11.12 -9.37 -5.35
CA LEU A 110 -12.08 -9.22 -4.28
C LEU A 110 -13.49 -9.50 -4.80
N LYS A 111 -14.36 -9.99 -3.91
CA LYS A 111 -15.78 -10.22 -4.16
C LYS A 111 -16.61 -9.72 -2.99
N ASN A 112 -17.92 -9.63 -3.20
CA ASN A 112 -18.85 -9.28 -2.13
C ASN A 112 -18.99 -10.42 -1.11
N GLY A 113 -18.62 -10.12 0.12
CA GLY A 113 -18.88 -10.93 1.29
C GLY A 113 -20.17 -10.51 2.01
N PRO A 114 -20.37 -11.02 3.23
CA PRO A 114 -21.51 -10.66 4.07
C PRO A 114 -21.64 -9.13 4.22
N SER A 115 -22.86 -8.62 4.09
CA SER A 115 -23.17 -7.19 4.19
C SER A 115 -22.37 -6.30 3.22
N GLY A 116 -21.94 -6.83 2.08
CA GLY A 116 -21.19 -6.08 1.06
C GLY A 116 -19.73 -5.80 1.43
N THR A 117 -19.21 -6.43 2.48
CA THR A 117 -17.78 -6.35 2.83
C THR A 117 -16.92 -6.91 1.70
N ALA A 118 -15.74 -6.32 1.48
CA ALA A 118 -14.79 -6.88 0.53
C ALA A 118 -14.16 -8.13 1.15
N VAL A 119 -14.27 -9.26 0.45
CA VAL A 119 -13.58 -10.50 0.82
C VAL A 119 -12.76 -11.00 -0.35
N VAL A 120 -11.67 -11.70 -0.04
CA VAL A 120 -10.75 -12.21 -1.06
C VAL A 120 -11.43 -13.33 -1.85
N ASP A 121 -11.34 -13.25 -3.18
CA ASP A 121 -11.64 -14.37 -4.05
C ASP A 121 -10.40 -15.25 -4.16
N PHE A 122 -10.29 -16.19 -3.20
CA PHE A 122 -9.05 -16.90 -2.90
C PHE A 122 -8.43 -17.62 -4.10
N GLU A 123 -9.19 -18.47 -4.80
CA GLU A 123 -8.68 -19.25 -5.93
C GLU A 123 -8.09 -18.35 -7.02
N TYR A 124 -8.85 -17.33 -7.43
CA TYR A 124 -8.44 -16.41 -8.48
C TYR A 124 -7.24 -15.55 -8.05
N THR A 125 -7.21 -15.13 -6.78
CA THR A 125 -6.08 -14.39 -6.21
C THR A 125 -4.82 -15.24 -6.11
N MET A 126 -4.93 -16.52 -5.75
CA MET A 126 -3.77 -17.42 -5.67
C MET A 126 -3.11 -17.62 -7.02
N ASP A 127 -3.90 -17.83 -8.08
CA ASP A 127 -3.37 -17.99 -9.43
C ASP A 127 -2.70 -16.69 -9.91
N ALA A 128 -3.37 -15.54 -9.73
CA ALA A 128 -2.81 -14.25 -10.13
C ALA A 128 -1.54 -13.87 -9.35
N LEU A 129 -1.48 -14.13 -8.04
CA LEU A 129 -0.27 -13.88 -7.24
C LEU A 129 0.89 -14.79 -7.65
N LYS A 130 0.62 -16.08 -7.93
CA LYS A 130 1.64 -17.00 -8.44
C LYS A 130 2.18 -16.50 -9.77
N ASP A 131 1.32 -16.11 -10.69
CA ASP A 131 1.72 -15.58 -11.99
C ASP A 131 2.52 -14.27 -11.82
N ALA A 132 2.03 -13.34 -11.02
CA ALA A 132 2.68 -12.07 -10.74
C ALA A 132 4.05 -12.23 -10.05
N THR A 133 4.27 -13.31 -9.30
CA THR A 133 5.55 -13.56 -8.59
C THR A 133 6.44 -14.62 -9.23
N SER A 134 5.95 -15.33 -10.25
CA SER A 134 6.69 -16.39 -10.96
C SER A 134 7.96 -15.87 -11.62
N VAL A 135 7.90 -14.68 -12.20
CA VAL A 135 9.04 -13.99 -12.83
C VAL A 135 9.55 -12.91 -11.89
N ARG A 136 10.66 -13.21 -11.22
CA ARG A 136 11.43 -12.28 -10.37
C ARG A 136 12.44 -11.47 -11.19
N SER A 137 12.01 -10.97 -12.34
CA SER A 137 12.76 -9.96 -13.10
C SER A 137 12.26 -8.59 -12.63
N PRO A 138 13.13 -7.60 -12.37
CA PRO A 138 14.58 -7.57 -12.65
C PRO A 138 15.49 -8.26 -11.61
N GLY A 139 14.98 -8.64 -10.44
CA GLY A 139 15.79 -9.23 -9.37
C GLY A 139 14.98 -9.87 -8.24
N PRO A 140 15.62 -10.20 -7.11
CA PRO A 140 15.06 -11.11 -6.11
C PRO A 140 13.91 -10.51 -5.30
N PHE A 141 13.76 -9.18 -5.31
CA PHE A 141 12.78 -8.48 -4.50
C PHE A 141 11.48 -8.28 -5.25
N VAL A 142 10.38 -8.51 -4.53
CA VAL A 142 9.02 -8.21 -4.99
C VAL A 142 8.34 -7.39 -3.90
N VAL A 143 7.77 -6.25 -4.26
CA VAL A 143 6.96 -5.42 -3.38
C VAL A 143 5.51 -5.46 -3.87
N LEU A 144 4.63 -5.92 -2.99
CA LEU A 144 3.18 -5.89 -3.17
C LEU A 144 2.57 -5.09 -2.01
N PRO A 145 2.01 -3.89 -2.26
CA PRO A 145 1.24 -3.15 -1.26
C PRO A 145 0.10 -3.98 -0.67
N GLY A 146 -0.16 -3.84 0.63
CA GLY A 146 -1.27 -4.53 1.28
C GLY A 146 -2.60 -3.79 1.14
N PHE A 147 -3.62 -4.29 1.85
CA PHE A 147 -4.88 -3.61 2.18
C PHE A 147 -5.92 -3.45 1.05
N PHE A 148 -5.58 -3.58 -0.23
CA PHE A 148 -6.56 -3.42 -1.31
C PHE A 148 -6.39 -4.43 -2.45
N GLY A 149 -7.36 -4.43 -3.34
CA GLY A 149 -7.35 -5.19 -4.59
C GLY A 149 -8.46 -4.72 -5.52
N GLN A 150 -8.73 -5.49 -6.56
CA GLN A 150 -9.75 -5.20 -7.56
C GLN A 150 -11.00 -6.06 -7.35
N ASP A 151 -12.18 -5.46 -7.36
CA ASP A 151 -13.43 -6.20 -7.43
C ASP A 151 -13.52 -6.98 -8.74
N ARG A 152 -13.69 -8.30 -8.64
CA ARG A 152 -13.61 -9.22 -9.78
C ARG A 152 -14.60 -8.87 -10.90
N VAL A 153 -15.77 -8.35 -10.55
CA VAL A 153 -16.89 -8.09 -11.48
C VAL A 153 -16.85 -6.66 -11.97
N THR A 154 -16.82 -5.69 -11.06
CA THR A 154 -16.93 -4.26 -11.38
C THR A 154 -15.60 -3.66 -11.83
N LYS A 155 -14.48 -4.35 -11.58
CA LYS A 155 -13.12 -3.86 -11.82
C LYS A 155 -12.73 -2.62 -11.01
N ALA A 156 -13.59 -2.20 -10.07
CA ALA A 156 -13.31 -1.10 -9.18
C ALA A 156 -12.34 -1.52 -8.08
N VAL A 157 -11.46 -0.61 -7.67
CA VAL A 157 -10.62 -0.82 -6.48
C VAL A 157 -11.49 -0.93 -5.24
N ARG A 158 -11.16 -1.90 -4.38
CA ARG A 158 -11.79 -2.09 -3.09
C ARG A 158 -10.76 -2.28 -2.00
N ALA A 159 -11.04 -1.71 -0.83
CA ALA A 159 -10.24 -1.87 0.35
C ALA A 159 -10.72 -3.07 1.18
N LEU A 160 -9.78 -3.88 1.67
CA LEU A 160 -10.04 -4.90 2.67
C LEU A 160 -10.39 -4.24 4.01
N PRO A 161 -11.14 -4.95 4.89
CA PRO A 161 -11.40 -4.47 6.24
C PRO A 161 -10.10 -4.37 7.06
N ARG A 162 -10.23 -3.99 8.34
CA ARG A 162 -9.09 -3.95 9.28
C ARG A 162 -8.31 -5.28 9.26
N GLY A 163 -6.98 -5.17 9.29
CA GLY A 163 -6.09 -6.32 9.08
C GLY A 163 -5.87 -6.66 7.60
N GLY A 164 -6.35 -5.84 6.67
CA GLY A 164 -6.20 -6.06 5.22
C GLY A 164 -4.75 -6.24 4.77
N SER A 165 -3.79 -5.52 5.36
CA SER A 165 -2.36 -5.71 5.06
C SER A 165 -1.84 -7.06 5.58
N ASP A 166 -2.25 -7.50 6.76
CA ASP A 166 -1.89 -8.84 7.29
C ASP A 166 -2.45 -9.95 6.41
N ILE A 167 -3.70 -9.79 5.94
CA ILE A 167 -4.33 -10.71 4.98
C ILE A 167 -3.52 -10.74 3.68
N SER A 168 -3.14 -9.57 3.15
CA SER A 168 -2.37 -9.47 1.91
C SER A 168 -1.01 -10.17 2.01
N GLY A 169 -0.31 -9.98 3.13
CA GLY A 169 0.95 -10.65 3.41
C GLY A 169 0.81 -12.17 3.53
N ALA A 170 -0.24 -12.65 4.22
CA ALA A 170 -0.52 -14.08 4.32
C ALA A 170 -0.87 -14.72 2.96
N LEU A 171 -1.63 -14.01 2.12
CA LEU A 171 -1.95 -14.47 0.75
C LEU A 171 -0.69 -14.61 -0.10
N LEU A 172 0.19 -13.60 -0.06
CA LEU A 172 1.46 -13.64 -0.78
C LEU A 172 2.36 -14.78 -0.28
N GLY A 173 2.47 -14.94 1.05
CA GLY A 173 3.20 -16.04 1.66
C GLY A 173 2.70 -17.41 1.21
N CYS A 174 1.39 -17.59 1.16
CA CYS A 174 0.74 -18.81 0.66
C CYS A 174 0.99 -19.03 -0.85
N ALA A 175 0.80 -18.00 -1.68
CA ALA A 175 1.01 -18.07 -3.13
C ALA A 175 2.45 -18.43 -3.50
N MET A 176 3.42 -17.94 -2.73
CA MET A 176 4.85 -18.19 -2.93
C MET A 176 5.35 -19.47 -2.24
N ALA A 177 4.49 -20.20 -1.52
CA ALA A 177 4.88 -21.32 -0.66
C ALA A 177 6.03 -20.96 0.29
N SER A 178 5.92 -19.82 0.96
CA SER A 178 6.98 -19.28 1.82
C SER A 178 7.16 -20.14 3.07
N ASP A 179 8.42 -20.36 3.46
CA ASP A 179 8.75 -21.08 4.70
C ASP A 179 8.34 -20.30 5.95
N VAL A 180 8.37 -18.96 5.87
CA VAL A 180 8.09 -18.04 6.99
C VAL A 180 7.27 -16.84 6.49
N TYR A 181 6.32 -16.42 7.32
CA TYR A 181 5.63 -15.14 7.21
C TYR A 181 6.00 -14.27 8.43
N GLU A 182 6.59 -13.10 8.19
CA GLU A 182 6.96 -12.16 9.24
C GLU A 182 6.04 -10.94 9.23
N ASN A 183 5.43 -10.66 10.38
CA ASN A 183 4.66 -9.43 10.59
C ASN A 183 5.49 -8.42 11.38
N TRP A 184 5.88 -7.33 10.73
CA TRP A 184 6.67 -6.26 11.31
C TRP A 184 5.75 -5.18 11.86
N THR A 185 5.63 -5.12 13.19
CA THR A 185 4.74 -4.19 13.90
C THR A 185 5.49 -3.41 14.99
N ASP A 186 4.83 -2.42 15.60
CA ASP A 186 5.40 -1.55 16.64
C ASP A 186 5.46 -2.19 18.03
N VAL A 187 4.90 -3.41 18.17
CA VAL A 187 4.96 -4.23 19.38
C VAL A 187 5.76 -5.50 19.12
N ALA A 188 6.61 -5.89 20.07
CA ALA A 188 7.56 -7.01 19.92
C ALA A 188 6.93 -8.42 20.03
N GLY A 189 5.82 -8.65 19.32
CA GLY A 189 5.10 -9.92 19.24
C GLY A 189 3.70 -9.88 19.89
N VAL A 190 3.16 -11.06 20.17
CA VAL A 190 1.85 -11.22 20.79
C VAL A 190 2.00 -11.28 22.31
N PHE A 191 1.10 -10.63 23.03
CA PHE A 191 1.09 -10.57 24.49
C PHE A 191 -0.20 -11.15 25.06
N THR A 192 -0.18 -11.59 26.32
CA THR A 192 -1.37 -12.13 27.02
C THR A 192 -2.51 -11.11 27.17
N ALA A 193 -2.21 -9.81 27.04
CA ALA A 193 -3.15 -8.70 26.99
C ALA A 193 -2.47 -7.52 26.26
N ASP A 194 -3.22 -6.45 25.95
CA ASP A 194 -2.65 -5.21 25.40
C ASP A 194 -1.60 -4.62 26.37
N PRO A 195 -0.30 -4.63 26.02
CA PRO A 195 0.78 -4.23 26.93
C PRO A 195 0.75 -2.73 27.24
N ASN A 196 0.07 -1.91 26.43
CA ASN A 196 -0.10 -0.48 26.69
C ASN A 196 -1.17 -0.20 27.75
N LYS A 197 -2.04 -1.17 28.02
CA LYS A 197 -3.13 -1.05 29.03
C LYS A 197 -2.85 -1.86 30.28
N VAL A 198 -2.14 -2.98 30.14
CA VAL A 198 -1.87 -3.92 31.24
C VAL A 198 -0.37 -4.09 31.38
N CYS A 199 0.22 -3.38 32.34
CA CYS A 199 1.68 -3.41 32.58
C CYS A 199 2.21 -4.82 32.94
N SER A 200 1.35 -5.73 33.40
CA SER A 200 1.69 -7.12 33.71
C SER A 200 1.54 -8.08 32.52
N ALA A 201 1.21 -7.58 31.33
CA ALA A 201 1.11 -8.39 30.12
C ALA A 201 2.47 -9.06 29.81
N LYS A 202 2.42 -10.36 29.52
CA LYS A 202 3.61 -11.15 29.21
C LYS A 202 3.63 -11.46 27.71
N LYS A 203 4.81 -11.40 27.11
CA LYS A 203 5.02 -11.86 25.74
C LYS A 203 4.76 -13.35 25.66
N ILE A 204 4.09 -13.76 24.60
CA ILE A 204 3.85 -15.16 24.24
C ILE A 204 4.89 -15.54 23.19
N ASP A 205 5.78 -16.48 23.52
CA ASP A 205 6.86 -16.90 22.61
C ASP A 205 6.36 -17.87 21.52
N THR A 206 5.28 -18.60 21.76
CA THR A 206 4.69 -19.55 20.79
C THR A 206 3.18 -19.67 20.99
N LEU A 207 2.43 -19.68 19.88
CA LEU A 207 0.97 -19.83 19.84
C LEU A 207 0.62 -20.81 18.70
N SER A 208 -0.40 -21.65 18.88
CA SER A 208 -0.87 -22.65 17.91
C SER A 208 -2.38 -22.72 17.85
#